data_AF-A0A812VVU7-F1
#
_entry.id   AF-A0A812VVU7-F1
#
_cell.length_a   1.000
_cell.length_b   1.000
_cell.length_c   1.000
_cell.angle_alpha   90.00
_cell.angle_beta   90.00
_cell.angle_gamma   90.00
#
_symmetry.space_group_name_H-M   'P 1'
#
loop_
_entity.id
_entity.type
_entity.pdbx_description
1 polymer ?
#
loop_
_entity_poly.entity_id
_entity_poly.type
_entity_poly.pdbx_seq_one_letter_code
_entity_poly.pdbx_strand_id
1 'polypeptide(L)'
;MSLEARLLEKLRRVSAEPQPKVDEPKTLPPELSTWRHRFDGFLPLVLALSRSMLVRNICAGTLGAALLTAGCCRGTTLQVLMGLGLLVASQRGLPGATEFRKVETEAGFYAKSSGVCASRNQKIREAMQAFMASFVPCPWQQSGELCTILPYSINAPRFGLLKYERIWLAADDGEVFASDFVFPPGGFDPTRPIVVLLTGLAPSQHWTEAAGFISDAAGYLTCRANMTVVILVARGTMDTRVNANLFHGARVTDFRRLLETMDPCLKEVASDAGVAKPAVFAAGYSMGAIILANYCGHYGKDALL
;
A
#
# COMPACT_ATOMS: atom_id res chain seq x y z
N MET A 1 20.60 6.81 -27.47
CA MET A 1 20.32 6.37 -26.09
C MET A 1 18.81 6.43 -25.87
N SER A 2 18.19 5.40 -25.28
CA SER A 2 16.75 5.42 -24.98
C SER A 2 16.43 6.52 -23.94
N LEU A 3 15.18 6.99 -23.89
CA LEU A 3 14.76 7.98 -22.88
C LEU A 3 14.92 7.44 -21.46
N GLU A 4 14.68 6.14 -21.27
CA GLU A 4 14.94 5.43 -20.01
C GLU A 4 16.41 5.51 -19.59
N ALA A 5 17.33 5.17 -20.49
CA ALA A 5 18.76 5.21 -20.19
C ALA A 5 19.24 6.64 -19.86
N ARG A 6 18.69 7.66 -20.54
CA ARG A 6 18.94 9.08 -20.22
C ARG A 6 18.45 9.46 -18.83
N LEU A 7 17.22 9.06 -18.48
CA LEU A 7 16.65 9.33 -17.17
C LEU A 7 17.48 8.66 -16.07
N LEU A 8 17.83 7.38 -16.26
CA LEU A 8 18.67 6.64 -15.31
C LEU A 8 20.06 7.22 -15.18
N GLU A 9 20.70 7.65 -16.28
CA GLU A 9 22.00 8.31 -16.22
C GLU A 9 21.94 9.57 -15.35
N LYS A 10 20.90 10.41 -15.54
CA LYS A 10 20.71 11.63 -14.75
C LYS A 10 20.47 11.34 -13.28
N LEU A 11 19.58 10.39 -12.98
CA LEU A 11 19.31 9.96 -11.60
C LEU A 11 20.54 9.38 -10.92
N ARG A 12 21.36 8.60 -11.65
CA ARG A 12 22.59 8.01 -11.11
C ARG A 12 23.68 9.05 -10.82
N ARG A 13 23.74 10.16 -11.57
CA ARG A 13 24.67 11.27 -11.30
C ARG A 13 24.42 11.97 -9.96
N VAL A 14 23.16 11.98 -9.51
CA VAL A 14 22.75 12.57 -8.23
C VAL A 14 22.53 11.51 -7.14
N SER A 15 22.76 10.23 -7.47
CA SER A 15 22.61 9.13 -6.53
C SER A 15 23.72 9.20 -5.48
N ALA A 16 23.34 8.97 -4.22
CA ALA A 16 24.29 8.69 -3.15
C ALA A 16 24.96 7.32 -3.38
N GLU A 17 26.04 7.06 -2.63
CA GLU A 17 26.66 5.75 -2.61
C GLU A 17 25.71 4.69 -2.02
N PRO A 18 25.67 3.47 -2.58
CA PRO A 18 24.90 2.37 -2.01
C PRO A 18 25.32 2.09 -0.57
N GLN A 19 24.34 1.84 0.30
CA GLN A 19 24.68 1.38 1.65
C GLN A 19 25.22 -0.06 1.60
N PRO A 20 26.22 -0.40 2.46
CA PRO A 20 26.68 -1.76 2.58
C PRO A 20 25.53 -2.64 3.04
N LYS A 21 25.28 -3.71 2.27
CA LYS A 21 24.22 -4.68 2.54
C LYS A 21 24.31 -5.12 4.00
N VAL A 22 23.19 -5.05 4.71
CA VAL A 22 23.11 -5.59 6.06
C VAL A 22 22.96 -7.08 5.90
N ASP A 23 23.90 -7.85 6.44
CA ASP A 23 23.71 -9.29 6.54
C ASP A 23 22.48 -9.54 7.40
N GLU A 24 21.43 -10.06 6.80
CA GLU A 24 20.27 -10.48 7.56
C GLU A 24 20.73 -11.52 8.60
N PRO A 25 20.36 -11.38 9.88
CA PRO A 25 20.62 -12.42 10.84
C PRO A 25 19.92 -13.69 10.35
N LYS A 26 20.71 -14.68 9.92
CA LYS A 26 20.23 -15.95 9.35
C LYS A 26 19.28 -16.72 10.28
N THR A 27 19.29 -16.37 11.56
CA THR A 27 18.41 -16.91 12.58
C THR A 27 17.98 -15.79 13.52
N LEU A 28 16.68 -15.71 13.78
CA LEU A 28 16.17 -14.93 14.91
C LEU A 28 16.86 -15.41 16.21
N PRO A 29 17.16 -14.50 17.16
CA PRO A 29 17.61 -14.89 18.48
C PRO A 29 16.70 -15.98 19.07
N PRO A 30 17.25 -16.99 19.77
CA PRO A 30 16.46 -18.10 20.31
C PRO A 30 15.25 -17.63 21.12
N GLU A 31 15.39 -16.53 21.89
CA GLU A 31 14.27 -15.92 22.62
C GLU A 31 13.08 -15.55 21.71
N LEU A 32 13.34 -14.93 20.54
CA LEU A 32 12.33 -14.50 19.58
C LEU A 32 11.79 -15.64 18.72
N SER A 33 12.47 -16.79 18.69
CA SER A 33 12.02 -17.99 17.98
C SER A 33 10.95 -18.80 18.71
N THR A 34 10.64 -18.45 19.96
CA THR A 34 9.68 -19.19 20.78
C THR A 34 8.27 -19.14 20.18
N TRP A 35 7.54 -20.27 20.30
CA TRP A 35 6.14 -20.36 19.88
C TRP A 35 5.27 -19.27 20.53
N ARG A 36 5.65 -18.86 21.74
CA ARG A 36 4.99 -17.80 22.52
C ARG A 36 5.11 -16.45 21.82
N HIS A 37 6.29 -16.06 21.35
CA HIS A 37 6.45 -14.81 20.59
C HIS A 37 5.72 -14.83 19.24
N ARG A 38 5.70 -15.98 18.55
CA ARG A 38 4.89 -16.13 17.34
C ARG A 38 3.40 -15.97 17.66
N PHE A 39 2.93 -16.57 18.74
CA PHE A 39 1.53 -16.45 19.18
C PHE A 39 1.18 -15.02 19.62
N ASP A 40 2.07 -14.35 20.36
CA ASP A 40 1.88 -12.97 20.80
C ASP A 40 1.81 -12.00 19.61
N GLY A 41 2.57 -12.24 18.54
CA GLY A 41 2.45 -11.50 17.28
C GLY A 41 1.15 -11.77 16.51
N PHE A 42 0.61 -12.99 16.61
CA PHE A 42 -0.67 -13.38 16.01
C PHE A 42 -1.88 -12.97 16.84
N LEU A 43 -1.75 -12.80 18.15
CA LEU A 43 -2.86 -12.53 19.06
C LEU A 43 -3.64 -11.27 18.66
N PRO A 44 -3.02 -10.12 18.30
CA PRO A 44 -3.75 -8.96 17.78
C PRO A 44 -4.54 -9.28 16.50
N LEU A 45 -3.98 -10.09 15.60
CA LEU A 45 -4.67 -10.52 14.37
C LEU A 45 -5.87 -11.41 14.71
N VAL A 46 -5.69 -12.39 15.59
CA VAL A 46 -6.77 -13.26 16.07
C VAL A 46 -7.85 -12.45 16.76
N LEU A 47 -7.48 -11.49 17.61
CA LEU A 47 -8.42 -10.60 18.27
C LEU A 47 -9.16 -9.69 17.27
N ALA A 48 -8.47 -9.15 16.27
CA ALA A 48 -9.07 -8.34 15.21
C ALA A 48 -10.05 -9.17 14.37
N LEU A 49 -9.63 -10.36 13.91
CA LEU A 49 -10.49 -11.30 13.20
C LEU A 49 -11.67 -11.75 14.06
N SER A 50 -11.46 -11.96 15.36
CA SER A 50 -12.53 -12.31 16.30
C SER A 50 -13.54 -11.18 16.49
N ARG A 51 -13.20 -9.93 16.16
CA ARG A 51 -14.10 -8.76 16.18
C ARG A 51 -14.73 -8.47 14.83
N SER A 52 -14.23 -9.08 13.76
CA SER A 52 -14.81 -8.97 12.41
C SER A 52 -16.22 -9.58 12.39
N MET A 53 -17.20 -8.78 11.96
CA MET A 53 -18.58 -9.23 11.70
C MET A 53 -18.60 -10.44 10.77
N LEU A 54 -17.78 -10.45 9.71
CA LEU A 54 -17.76 -11.55 8.75
C LEU A 54 -17.36 -12.87 9.42
N VAL A 55 -16.23 -12.86 10.14
CA VAL A 55 -15.73 -14.07 10.82
C VAL A 55 -16.74 -14.55 11.86
N ARG A 56 -17.29 -13.62 12.66
CA ARG A 56 -18.33 -13.94 13.64
C ARG A 56 -19.58 -14.55 13.00
N ASN A 57 -20.04 -13.98 11.88
CA ASN A 57 -21.22 -14.45 11.18
C ASN A 57 -20.98 -15.84 10.53
N ILE A 58 -19.79 -16.07 9.97
CA ILE A 58 -19.41 -17.40 9.45
C ILE A 58 -19.36 -18.43 10.58
N CYS A 59 -18.70 -18.11 11.70
CA CYS A 59 -18.64 -19.00 12.86
C CYS A 59 -20.03 -19.27 13.45
N ALA A 60 -20.87 -18.25 13.62
CA ALA A 60 -22.24 -18.40 14.10
C ALA A 60 -23.10 -19.21 13.13
N GLY A 61 -22.96 -18.97 11.82
CA GLY A 61 -23.69 -19.70 10.79
C GLY A 61 -23.33 -21.19 10.76
N THR A 62 -22.03 -21.48 10.76
CA THR A 62 -21.51 -22.86 10.76
C THR A 62 -21.85 -23.61 12.05
N LEU A 63 -21.66 -22.99 13.22
CA LEU A 63 -22.05 -23.57 14.50
C LEU A 63 -23.57 -23.76 14.61
N GLY A 64 -24.34 -22.78 14.13
CA GLY A 64 -25.80 -22.83 14.09
C GLY A 64 -26.31 -24.00 13.24
N ALA A 65 -25.76 -24.17 12.04
CA ALA A 65 -26.08 -25.29 11.15
C ALA A 65 -25.71 -26.65 11.76
N ALA A 66 -24.55 -26.75 12.42
CA ALA A 66 -24.11 -27.97 13.09
C ALA A 66 -25.04 -28.36 14.26
N LEU A 67 -25.42 -27.39 15.10
CA LEU A 67 -26.34 -27.61 16.23
C LEU A 67 -27.76 -27.98 15.78
N LEU A 68 -28.25 -27.37 14.70
CA LEU A 68 -29.51 -27.74 14.07
C LEU A 68 -29.49 -29.19 13.58
N THR A 69 -28.43 -29.57 12.87
CA THR A 69 -28.27 -30.93 12.34
C THR A 69 -28.22 -31.95 13.48
N ALA A 70 -27.40 -31.69 14.50
CA ALA A 70 -27.29 -32.56 15.67
C ALA A 70 -28.61 -32.66 16.45
N GLY A 71 -29.31 -31.54 16.62
CA GLY A 71 -30.59 -31.45 17.31
C GLY A 71 -31.68 -32.24 16.60
N CYS A 72 -31.79 -32.12 15.28
CA CYS A 72 -32.72 -32.89 14.45
C CYS A 72 -32.42 -34.39 14.52
N CYS A 73 -31.15 -34.79 14.43
CA CYS A 73 -30.76 -36.21 14.51
C CYS A 73 -31.03 -36.84 15.89
N ARG A 74 -30.94 -36.05 16.97
CA ARG A 74 -31.10 -36.53 18.36
C ARG A 74 -32.49 -36.27 18.94
N GLY A 75 -33.37 -35.57 18.22
CA GLY A 75 -34.68 -35.16 18.72
C GLY A 75 -34.62 -34.17 19.89
N THR A 76 -33.57 -33.34 19.98
CA THR A 76 -33.39 -32.40 21.10
C THR A 76 -33.80 -30.97 20.73
N THR A 77 -34.92 -30.50 21.30
CA THR A 77 -35.48 -29.17 21.01
C THR A 77 -34.52 -28.03 21.36
N LEU A 78 -33.75 -28.18 22.44
CA LEU A 78 -32.79 -27.15 22.88
C LEU A 78 -31.70 -26.88 21.83
N GLN A 79 -31.13 -27.93 21.23
CA GLN A 79 -30.08 -27.79 20.22
C GLN A 79 -30.61 -27.16 18.93
N VAL A 80 -31.84 -27.50 18.55
CA VAL A 80 -32.54 -26.89 17.40
C VAL A 80 -32.76 -25.39 17.63
N LEU A 81 -33.24 -25.00 18.82
CA LEU A 81 -33.47 -23.59 19.16
C LEU A 81 -32.16 -22.79 19.23
N MET A 82 -31.10 -23.36 19.81
CA MET A 82 -29.78 -22.73 19.81
C MET A 82 -29.21 -22.58 18.39
N GLY A 83 -29.37 -23.60 17.55
CA GLY A 83 -28.93 -23.56 16.16
C GLY A 83 -29.66 -22.49 15.34
N LEU A 84 -30.98 -22.39 15.49
CA LEU A 84 -31.80 -21.32 14.90
C LEU A 84 -31.38 -19.94 15.39
N GLY A 85 -31.16 -19.78 16.70
CA GLY A 85 -30.72 -18.52 17.29
C GLY A 85 -29.40 -18.02 16.70
N LEU A 86 -28.42 -18.92 16.52
CA LEU A 86 -27.13 -18.60 15.90
C LEU A 86 -27.23 -18.29 14.41
N LEU A 87 -28.10 -18.98 13.65
CA LEU A 87 -28.36 -18.66 12.24
C LEU A 87 -29.04 -17.29 12.07
N VAL A 88 -29.99 -16.93 12.94
CA VAL A 88 -30.60 -15.60 12.91
C VAL A 88 -29.58 -14.54 13.29
N ALA A 89 -28.75 -14.81 14.31
CA ALA A 89 -27.69 -13.90 14.73
C ALA A 89 -26.62 -13.69 13.64
N SER A 90 -26.27 -14.72 12.85
CA SER A 90 -25.32 -14.58 11.75
C SER A 90 -25.83 -13.69 10.62
N GLN A 91 -27.15 -13.59 10.43
CA GLN A 91 -27.77 -12.72 9.43
C GLN A 91 -27.94 -11.28 9.92
N ARG A 92 -28.20 -11.09 11.23
CA ARG A 92 -28.47 -9.77 11.82
C ARG A 92 -27.23 -9.08 12.42
N GLY A 93 -26.14 -9.82 12.58
CA GLY A 93 -24.94 -9.36 13.26
C GLY A 93 -24.95 -9.74 14.75
N LEU A 94 -23.79 -10.17 15.26
CA LEU A 94 -23.61 -10.54 16.67
C LEU A 94 -23.32 -9.31 17.54
N PRO A 95 -23.83 -9.25 18.79
CA PRO A 95 -23.53 -8.17 19.73
C PRO A 95 -22.03 -7.93 19.90
N GLY A 96 -21.63 -6.66 19.96
CA GLY A 96 -20.23 -6.24 20.13
C GLY A 96 -19.35 -6.50 18.90
N ALA A 97 -19.93 -6.84 17.75
CA ALA A 97 -19.23 -6.83 16.48
C ALA A 97 -19.22 -5.39 15.94
N THR A 98 -18.15 -5.00 15.26
CA THR A 98 -18.07 -3.67 14.64
C THR A 98 -19.08 -3.61 13.52
N GLU A 99 -20.12 -2.79 13.67
CA GLU A 99 -21.19 -2.67 12.68
C GLU A 99 -20.61 -2.36 11.29
N PHE A 100 -21.15 -3.00 10.26
CA PHE A 100 -20.76 -2.71 8.88
C PHE A 100 -21.13 -1.25 8.59
N ARG A 101 -20.18 -0.34 8.75
CA ARG A 101 -20.34 1.01 8.22
C ARG A 101 -20.28 0.88 6.71
N LYS A 102 -21.37 1.23 6.03
CA LYS A 102 -21.27 1.67 4.63
C LYS A 102 -20.30 2.85 4.67
N VAL A 103 -19.05 2.60 4.28
CA VAL A 103 -18.08 3.67 4.11
C VAL A 103 -18.53 4.39 2.85
N GLU A 104 -19.24 5.50 3.04
CA GLU A 104 -19.34 6.50 1.98
C GLU A 104 -17.93 7.07 1.83
N THR A 105 -17.20 6.56 0.83
CA THR A 105 -15.92 7.13 0.46
C THR A 105 -16.20 8.47 -0.19
N GLU A 106 -16.24 9.53 0.60
CA GLU A 106 -16.10 10.88 0.07
C GLU A 106 -14.66 11.07 -0.38
N ALA A 107 -14.48 11.63 -1.58
CA ALA A 107 -13.16 12.05 -2.02
C ALA A 107 -12.62 13.12 -1.06
N GLY A 108 -11.69 12.72 -0.19
CA GLY A 108 -10.95 13.62 0.69
C GLY A 108 -10.01 14.51 -0.12
N PHE A 109 -10.55 15.52 -0.79
CA PHE A 109 -9.76 16.48 -1.56
C PHE A 109 -9.34 17.63 -0.65
N TYR A 110 -8.20 17.47 0.02
CA TYR A 110 -7.66 18.42 1.02
C TYR A 110 -7.26 19.80 0.46
N ALA A 111 -7.35 20.00 -0.86
CA ALA A 111 -7.08 21.28 -1.46
C ALA A 111 -8.29 22.21 -1.34
N LYS A 112 -8.05 23.47 -0.94
CA LYS A 112 -9.09 24.49 -0.86
C LYS A 112 -9.74 24.68 -2.24
N SER A 113 -11.07 24.74 -2.25
CA SER A 113 -11.90 25.09 -3.41
C SER A 113 -11.91 26.60 -3.70
N SER A 114 -11.02 27.35 -3.06
CA SER A 114 -10.94 28.81 -3.10
C SER A 114 -9.51 29.25 -3.38
N GLY A 115 -9.34 30.37 -4.08
CA GLY A 115 -8.04 30.97 -4.39
C GLY A 115 -7.52 30.60 -5.79
N VAL A 116 -6.26 30.95 -6.06
CA VAL A 116 -5.66 30.91 -7.41
C VAL A 116 -5.69 29.52 -8.06
N CYS A 117 -5.63 28.45 -7.25
CA CYS A 117 -5.68 27.07 -7.74
C CYS A 117 -7.09 26.46 -7.79
N ALA A 118 -8.15 27.22 -7.45
CA ALA A 118 -9.51 26.68 -7.28
C ALA A 118 -10.03 25.95 -8.53
N SER A 119 -9.84 26.52 -9.73
CA SER A 119 -10.30 25.91 -10.98
C SER A 119 -9.59 24.58 -11.27
N ARG A 120 -8.27 24.52 -11.06
CA ARG A 120 -7.47 23.28 -11.20
C ARG A 120 -7.93 22.22 -10.20
N ASN A 121 -8.05 22.62 -8.94
CA ASN A 121 -8.47 21.77 -7.83
C ASN A 121 -9.87 21.18 -8.06
N GLN A 122 -10.80 21.99 -8.57
CA GLN A 122 -12.16 21.55 -8.91
C GLN A 122 -12.14 20.49 -10.02
N LYS A 123 -11.40 20.71 -11.12
CA LYS A 123 -11.27 19.73 -12.20
C LYS A 123 -10.70 18.39 -11.73
N ILE A 124 -9.66 18.43 -10.89
CA ILE A 124 -9.06 17.21 -10.33
C ILE A 124 -10.06 16.49 -9.42
N ARG A 125 -10.79 17.24 -8.58
CA ARG A 125 -11.83 16.68 -7.70
C ARG A 125 -12.93 15.98 -8.50
N GLU A 126 -13.44 16.61 -9.54
CA GLU A 126 -14.48 16.05 -10.41
C GLU A 126 -14.00 14.79 -11.12
N ALA A 127 -12.79 14.80 -11.68
CA ALA A 127 -12.18 13.63 -12.30
C ALA A 127 -12.00 12.47 -11.31
N MET A 128 -11.54 12.77 -10.08
CA MET A 128 -11.37 11.78 -9.03
C MET A 128 -12.71 11.24 -8.54
N GLN A 129 -13.72 12.09 -8.38
CA GLN A 129 -15.08 11.67 -8.01
C GLN A 129 -15.70 10.77 -9.09
N ALA A 130 -15.55 11.12 -10.37
CA ALA A 130 -16.02 10.29 -11.47
C ALA A 130 -15.31 8.92 -11.50
N PHE A 131 -13.98 8.92 -11.31
CA PHE A 131 -13.22 7.67 -11.18
C PHE A 131 -13.71 6.83 -10.00
N MET A 132 -13.76 7.40 -8.79
CA MET A 132 -14.19 6.71 -7.57
C MET A 132 -15.63 6.21 -7.61
N ALA A 133 -16.54 6.94 -8.27
CA ALA A 133 -17.93 6.51 -8.45
C ALA A 133 -18.05 5.23 -9.30
N SER A 134 -17.09 5.00 -10.20
CA SER A 134 -17.02 3.79 -11.04
C SER A 134 -16.06 2.73 -10.50
N PHE A 135 -15.15 3.11 -9.60
CA PHE A 135 -14.08 2.25 -9.11
C PHE A 135 -14.47 1.59 -7.80
N VAL A 136 -14.98 0.36 -7.91
CA VAL A 136 -15.16 -0.54 -6.76
C VAL A 136 -14.03 -1.57 -6.83
N PRO A 137 -12.85 -1.33 -6.22
CA PRO A 137 -11.69 -2.18 -6.42
C PRO A 137 -11.95 -3.64 -5.99
N CYS A 138 -12.74 -3.82 -4.94
CA CYS A 138 -13.07 -5.13 -4.39
C CYS A 138 -14.52 -5.14 -3.83
N PRO A 139 -15.57 -5.31 -4.66
CA PRO A 139 -16.96 -5.29 -4.20
C PRO A 139 -17.29 -6.38 -3.15
N TRP A 140 -16.49 -7.45 -3.12
CA TRP A 140 -16.57 -8.53 -2.12
C TRP A 140 -15.78 -8.26 -0.82
N GLN A 141 -15.08 -7.13 -0.70
CA GLN A 141 -14.25 -6.79 0.47
C GLN A 141 -14.73 -5.48 1.10
N GLN A 142 -15.60 -5.60 2.09
CA GLN A 142 -16.35 -4.47 2.67
C GLN A 142 -15.79 -3.96 4.01
N SER A 143 -14.74 -4.59 4.58
CA SER A 143 -14.01 -4.08 5.74
C SER A 143 -12.52 -3.90 5.41
N GLY A 144 -11.92 -2.81 5.89
CA GLY A 144 -10.52 -2.48 5.62
C GLY A 144 -9.53 -3.57 6.03
N GLU A 145 -9.87 -4.37 7.06
CA GLU A 145 -9.06 -5.51 7.51
C GLU A 145 -9.06 -6.64 6.48
N LEU A 146 -10.23 -6.97 5.92
CA LEU A 146 -10.37 -7.98 4.86
C LEU A 146 -9.82 -7.48 3.52
N CYS A 147 -9.82 -6.18 3.26
CA CYS A 147 -9.16 -5.57 2.10
C CYS A 147 -7.64 -5.69 2.16
N THR A 148 -7.07 -5.89 3.36
CA THR A 148 -5.62 -5.90 3.56
C THR A 148 -5.07 -7.31 3.77
N ILE A 149 -5.65 -8.07 4.71
CA ILE A 149 -5.10 -9.37 5.14
C ILE A 149 -5.42 -10.47 4.13
N LEU A 150 -6.67 -10.51 3.63
CA LEU A 150 -7.12 -11.61 2.80
C LEU A 150 -6.41 -11.63 1.43
N PRO A 151 -6.33 -10.52 0.66
CA PRO A 151 -5.60 -10.48 -0.60
C PRO A 151 -4.12 -10.84 -0.43
N TYR A 152 -3.50 -10.36 0.64
CA TYR A 152 -2.10 -10.65 0.94
C TYR A 152 -1.86 -12.14 1.22
N SER A 153 -2.84 -12.81 1.85
CA SER A 153 -2.71 -14.22 2.25
C SER A 153 -3.07 -15.22 1.16
N ILE A 154 -3.90 -14.82 0.19
CA ILE A 154 -4.45 -15.75 -0.82
C ILE A 154 -3.97 -15.49 -2.26
N ASN A 155 -3.47 -14.29 -2.57
CA ASN A 155 -3.07 -13.99 -3.94
C ASN A 155 -1.67 -14.50 -4.22
N ALA A 156 -1.54 -15.32 -5.26
CA ALA A 156 -0.25 -15.56 -5.89
C ALA A 156 0.25 -14.29 -6.60
N PRO A 157 1.58 -14.12 -6.77
CA PRO A 157 2.13 -13.05 -7.59
C PRO A 157 1.53 -13.09 -9.00
N ARG A 158 0.90 -11.99 -9.45
CA ARG A 158 0.20 -11.93 -10.76
C ARG A 158 1.10 -11.51 -11.92
N PHE A 159 2.17 -10.76 -11.64
CA PHE A 159 3.00 -10.13 -12.66
C PHE A 159 4.43 -10.67 -12.72
N GLY A 160 4.70 -11.80 -12.05
CA GLY A 160 6.05 -12.36 -11.93
C GLY A 160 7.01 -11.43 -11.20
N LEU A 161 8.32 -11.69 -11.33
CA LEU A 161 9.36 -10.85 -10.76
C LEU A 161 9.54 -9.60 -11.62
N LEU A 162 9.21 -8.43 -11.07
CA LEU A 162 9.39 -7.15 -11.75
C LEU A 162 10.87 -6.75 -11.74
N LYS A 163 11.37 -6.28 -12.88
CA LYS A 163 12.70 -5.69 -13.00
C LYS A 163 12.65 -4.24 -12.55
N TYR A 164 13.66 -3.82 -11.80
CA TYR A 164 13.74 -2.45 -11.31
C TYR A 164 15.18 -1.93 -11.33
N GLU A 165 15.30 -0.61 -11.32
CA GLU A 165 16.56 0.12 -11.24
C GLU A 165 16.58 0.91 -9.93
N ARG A 166 17.52 0.60 -9.04
CA ARG A 166 17.62 1.24 -7.72
C ARG A 166 18.45 2.52 -7.79
N ILE A 167 17.90 3.59 -7.24
CA ILE A 167 18.56 4.88 -7.04
C ILE A 167 18.64 5.17 -5.54
N TRP A 168 19.84 5.49 -5.05
CA TRP A 168 20.09 5.82 -3.65
C TRP A 168 20.11 7.33 -3.47
N LEU A 169 19.47 7.84 -2.42
CA LEU A 169 19.32 9.27 -2.19
C LEU A 169 19.78 9.62 -0.78
N ALA A 170 20.60 10.65 -0.69
CA ALA A 170 21.02 11.21 0.58
C ALA A 170 19.87 12.00 1.21
N ALA A 171 19.66 11.75 2.49
CA ALA A 171 18.74 12.48 3.33
C ALA A 171 19.38 13.67 4.03
N ASP A 172 18.54 14.56 4.56
CA ASP A 172 18.97 15.76 5.27
C ASP A 172 19.71 15.47 6.58
N ASP A 173 19.46 14.29 7.18
CA ASP A 173 20.10 13.82 8.42
C ASP A 173 21.37 12.99 8.18
N GLY A 174 21.86 12.95 6.92
CA GLY A 174 23.05 12.20 6.54
C GLY A 174 22.84 10.70 6.37
N GLU A 175 21.64 10.18 6.58
CA GLU A 175 21.32 8.81 6.19
C GLU A 175 21.08 8.71 4.67
N VAL A 176 20.92 7.49 4.18
CA VAL A 176 20.60 7.22 2.77
C VAL A 176 19.35 6.37 2.71
N PHE A 177 18.47 6.68 1.76
CA PHE A 177 17.29 5.88 1.43
C PHE A 177 17.34 5.46 -0.04
N ALA A 178 16.48 4.53 -0.45
CA ALA A 178 16.45 4.02 -1.81
C ALA A 178 15.10 4.27 -2.49
N SER A 179 15.14 4.29 -3.82
CA SER A 179 13.96 4.30 -4.66
C SER A 179 14.15 3.35 -5.83
N ASP A 180 13.14 2.53 -6.11
CA ASP A 180 13.19 1.52 -7.16
C ASP A 180 12.31 1.94 -8.34
N PHE A 181 12.92 2.15 -9.49
CA PHE A 181 12.24 2.54 -10.72
C PHE A 181 11.87 1.30 -11.52
N VAL A 182 10.58 1.12 -11.78
CA VAL A 182 10.03 0.03 -12.58
C VAL A 182 9.49 0.64 -13.88
N PHE A 183 10.13 0.31 -14.99
CA PHE A 183 9.73 0.78 -16.31
C PHE A 183 8.75 -0.19 -16.97
N PRO A 184 7.79 0.30 -17.78
CA PRO A 184 6.95 -0.58 -18.56
C PRO A 184 7.78 -1.29 -19.65
N PRO A 185 7.26 -2.35 -20.31
CA PRO A 185 8.02 -3.11 -21.31
C PRO A 185 8.59 -2.30 -22.48
N GLY A 186 7.93 -1.18 -22.82
CA GLY A 186 8.39 -0.23 -23.85
C GLY A 186 9.41 0.81 -23.36
N GLY A 187 9.77 0.78 -22.08
CA GLY A 187 10.64 1.75 -21.42
C GLY A 187 9.94 3.05 -21.01
N PHE A 188 10.72 4.03 -20.56
CA PHE A 188 10.20 5.32 -20.11
C PHE A 188 9.51 6.12 -21.23
N ASP A 189 8.25 6.52 -21.01
CA ASP A 189 7.45 7.37 -21.90
C ASP A 189 7.06 8.68 -21.18
N PRO A 190 7.63 9.84 -21.54
CA PRO A 190 7.36 11.12 -20.88
C PRO A 190 5.95 11.67 -21.14
N THR A 191 5.17 11.08 -22.05
CA THR A 191 3.76 11.43 -22.27
C THR A 191 2.82 10.72 -21.29
N ARG A 192 3.33 9.74 -20.54
CA ARG A 192 2.59 8.97 -19.55
C ARG A 192 2.88 9.50 -18.14
N PRO A 193 1.91 9.41 -17.22
CA PRO A 193 2.15 9.77 -15.84
C PRO A 193 3.10 8.78 -15.15
N ILE A 194 3.78 9.28 -14.12
CA ILE A 194 4.60 8.49 -13.21
C ILE A 194 3.84 8.32 -11.90
N VAL A 195 3.86 7.12 -11.32
CA VAL A 195 3.23 6.85 -10.03
C VAL A 195 4.29 6.50 -9.00
N VAL A 196 4.38 7.28 -7.93
CA VAL A 196 5.22 6.98 -6.76
C VAL A 196 4.42 6.14 -5.76
N LEU A 197 4.84 4.90 -5.54
CA LEU A 197 4.28 4.02 -4.54
C LEU A 197 5.07 4.12 -3.24
N LEU A 198 4.40 4.52 -2.17
CA LEU A 198 4.97 4.60 -0.83
C LEU A 198 4.68 3.30 -0.10
N THR A 199 5.74 2.56 0.26
CA THR A 199 5.60 1.28 0.94
C THR A 199 5.09 1.45 2.37
N GLY A 200 4.36 0.44 2.84
CA GLY A 200 4.12 0.27 4.27
C GLY A 200 5.38 -0.15 5.02
N LEU A 201 5.22 -0.57 6.28
CA LEU A 201 6.24 -1.41 6.92
C LEU A 201 6.37 -2.69 6.10
N ALA A 202 7.46 -2.81 5.37
CA ALA A 202 7.71 -3.99 4.56
C ALA A 202 8.15 -5.14 5.48
N PRO A 203 7.72 -6.39 5.20
CA PRO A 203 8.34 -7.55 5.81
C PRO A 203 9.83 -7.61 5.44
N SER A 204 10.60 -8.49 6.07
CA SER A 204 12.03 -8.67 5.76
C SER A 204 12.28 -8.97 4.27
N GLN A 205 11.30 -9.58 3.60
CA GLN A 205 11.36 -9.89 2.17
C GLN A 205 11.28 -8.63 1.30
N HIS A 206 12.07 -8.62 0.23
CA HIS A 206 12.05 -7.56 -0.76
C HIS A 206 10.66 -7.46 -1.43
N TRP A 207 10.22 -6.24 -1.76
CA TRP A 207 8.87 -6.02 -2.31
C TRP A 207 8.63 -6.78 -3.63
N THR A 208 9.69 -7.12 -4.38
CA THR A 208 9.60 -7.93 -5.60
C THR A 208 9.37 -9.41 -5.34
N GLU A 209 9.76 -9.91 -4.17
CA GLU A 209 9.72 -11.34 -3.82
C GLU A 209 8.42 -11.72 -3.11
N ALA A 210 7.79 -10.75 -2.43
CA ALA A 210 6.52 -10.96 -1.76
C ALA A 210 5.34 -10.64 -2.69
N ALA A 211 4.29 -11.46 -2.62
CA ALA A 211 2.98 -11.18 -3.23
C ALA A 211 2.24 -10.06 -2.45
N GLY A 212 2.80 -8.85 -2.46
CA GLY A 212 2.29 -7.70 -1.71
C GLY A 212 1.61 -6.64 -2.59
N PHE A 213 0.87 -5.75 -1.93
CA PHE A 213 0.19 -4.62 -2.59
C PHE A 213 1.10 -3.78 -3.49
N ILE A 214 2.36 -3.59 -3.08
CA ILE A 214 3.35 -2.84 -3.86
C ILE A 214 3.70 -3.56 -5.16
N SER A 215 3.98 -4.86 -5.10
CA SER A 215 4.30 -5.67 -6.28
C SER A 215 3.13 -5.75 -7.25
N ASP A 216 1.92 -6.00 -6.76
CA ASP A 216 0.73 -6.10 -7.60
C ASP A 216 0.37 -4.75 -8.24
N ALA A 217 0.42 -3.65 -7.46
CA ALA A 217 0.18 -2.31 -7.99
C ALA A 217 1.25 -1.88 -9.00
N ALA A 218 2.53 -2.12 -8.71
CA ALA A 218 3.61 -1.84 -9.64
C ALA A 218 3.46 -2.65 -10.93
N GLY A 219 3.14 -3.94 -10.82
CA GLY A 219 2.93 -4.82 -11.97
C GLY A 219 1.74 -4.41 -12.83
N TYR A 220 0.63 -4.05 -12.21
CA TYR A 220 -0.53 -3.52 -12.94
C TYR A 220 -0.20 -2.21 -13.66
N LEU A 221 0.37 -1.23 -12.95
CA LEU A 221 0.68 0.09 -13.50
C LEU A 221 1.71 0.01 -14.64
N THR A 222 2.74 -0.82 -14.49
CA THR A 222 3.79 -0.98 -15.51
C THR A 222 3.35 -1.87 -16.67
N CYS A 223 2.81 -3.06 -16.41
CA CYS A 223 2.50 -4.03 -17.46
C CYS A 223 1.15 -3.79 -18.14
N ARG A 224 0.17 -3.18 -17.47
CA ARG A 224 -1.19 -2.97 -18.01
C ARG A 224 -1.47 -1.51 -18.32
N ALA A 225 -1.06 -0.59 -17.45
CA ALA A 225 -1.30 0.84 -17.66
C ALA A 225 -0.17 1.55 -18.43
N ASN A 226 0.95 0.84 -18.71
CA ASN A 226 2.12 1.36 -19.41
C ASN A 226 2.66 2.66 -18.78
N MET A 227 2.72 2.69 -17.45
CA MET A 227 3.23 3.81 -16.65
C MET A 227 4.56 3.44 -16.02
N THR A 228 5.43 4.43 -15.80
CA THR A 228 6.61 4.23 -14.94
C THR A 228 6.18 4.32 -13.48
N VAL A 229 6.67 3.37 -12.68
CA VAL A 229 6.40 3.32 -11.24
C VAL A 229 7.69 3.56 -10.49
N VAL A 230 7.64 4.38 -9.45
CA VAL A 230 8.76 4.61 -8.54
C VAL A 230 8.34 4.14 -7.16
N ILE A 231 9.08 3.22 -6.57
CA ILE A 231 8.77 2.70 -5.23
C ILE A 231 9.73 3.38 -4.27
N LEU A 232 9.21 4.17 -3.33
CA LEU A 232 10.03 4.71 -2.24
C LEU A 232 10.28 3.58 -1.24
N VAL A 233 11.53 3.16 -1.12
CA VAL A 233 11.97 2.20 -0.11
C VAL A 233 12.23 2.95 1.18
N ALA A 234 11.31 2.80 2.13
CA ALA A 234 11.44 3.44 3.44
C ALA A 234 12.69 2.95 4.17
N ARG A 235 13.37 3.88 4.88
CA ARG A 235 14.55 3.54 5.67
C ARG A 235 14.23 2.47 6.71
N GLY A 236 15.16 1.54 6.92
CA GLY A 236 15.00 0.41 7.84
C GLY A 236 14.32 -0.79 7.19
N THR A 237 14.09 -0.74 5.89
CA THR A 237 13.54 -1.84 5.09
C THR A 237 14.39 -2.09 3.86
N MET A 238 14.37 -3.32 3.33
CA MET A 238 14.88 -3.64 1.99
C MET A 238 16.27 -3.07 1.70
N ASP A 239 17.25 -3.45 2.54
CA ASP A 239 18.67 -3.07 2.51
C ASP A 239 19.02 -1.64 2.97
N THR A 240 18.05 -0.85 3.44
CA THR A 240 18.32 0.48 4.02
C THR A 240 18.51 0.43 5.53
N ARG A 241 19.53 1.11 6.05
CA ARG A 241 19.83 1.24 7.48
C ARG A 241 19.14 2.46 8.09
N VAL A 242 18.87 2.36 9.39
CA VAL A 242 18.41 3.48 10.23
C VAL A 242 19.38 3.60 11.40
N ASN A 243 19.99 4.76 11.56
CA ASN A 243 20.93 5.08 12.63
C ASN A 243 20.20 5.47 13.93
N ALA A 244 18.97 6.00 13.85
CA ALA A 244 18.14 6.31 15.02
C ALA A 244 16.63 6.30 14.70
N ASN A 245 15.80 5.89 15.68
CA ASN A 245 14.34 5.79 15.58
C ASN A 245 13.85 4.92 14.41
N LEU A 246 13.76 3.60 14.67
CA LEU A 246 13.29 2.55 13.74
C LEU A 246 11.93 2.85 13.07
N PHE A 247 11.11 3.71 13.69
CA PHE A 247 9.82 4.11 13.17
C PHE A 247 9.63 5.63 13.29
N HIS A 248 9.50 6.31 12.16
CA HIS A 248 9.12 7.72 12.14
C HIS A 248 8.17 7.99 10.96
N GLY A 249 6.87 7.79 11.19
CA GLY A 249 5.80 8.02 10.20
C GLY A 249 5.65 9.46 9.70
N ALA A 250 6.50 10.37 10.17
CA ALA A 250 6.60 11.77 9.74
C ALA A 250 7.88 12.06 8.91
N ARG A 251 8.57 11.04 8.37
CA ARG A 251 9.69 11.27 7.40
C ARG A 251 9.16 11.67 6.01
N VAL A 252 8.41 12.75 5.98
CA VAL A 252 7.90 13.38 4.74
C VAL A 252 9.04 13.97 3.89
N THR A 253 10.20 14.21 4.51
CA THR A 253 11.41 14.74 3.87
C THR A 253 12.00 13.77 2.87
N ASP A 254 12.00 12.46 3.11
CA ASP A 254 12.51 11.45 2.15
C ASP A 254 11.71 11.49 0.86
N PHE A 255 10.38 11.51 1.01
CA PHE A 255 9.49 11.59 -0.13
C PHE A 255 9.64 12.93 -0.86
N ARG A 256 9.75 14.05 -0.13
CA ARG A 256 10.05 15.36 -0.71
C ARG A 256 11.37 15.33 -1.50
N ARG A 257 12.42 14.77 -0.91
CA ARG A 257 13.76 14.69 -1.49
C ARG A 257 13.79 13.85 -2.76
N LEU A 258 13.04 12.75 -2.79
CA LEU A 258 12.82 11.97 -4.01
C LEU A 258 12.20 12.83 -5.12
N LEU A 259 11.12 13.56 -4.81
CA LEU A 259 10.44 14.41 -5.79
C LEU A 259 11.32 15.56 -6.28
N GLU A 260 12.03 16.25 -5.37
CA GLU A 260 12.99 17.31 -5.69
C GLU A 260 14.14 16.81 -6.58
N THR A 261 14.55 15.55 -6.40
CA THR A 261 15.59 14.92 -7.23
C THR A 261 15.05 14.53 -8.60
N MET A 262 13.84 13.95 -8.65
CA MET A 262 13.23 13.49 -9.89
C MET A 262 12.79 14.64 -10.81
N ASP A 263 12.21 15.69 -10.25
CA ASP A 263 11.62 16.79 -11.02
C ASP A 263 12.55 17.42 -12.07
N PRO A 264 13.80 17.84 -11.75
CA PRO A 264 14.72 18.37 -12.76
C PRO A 264 15.11 17.32 -13.80
N CYS A 265 15.34 16.05 -13.40
CA CYS A 265 15.67 14.97 -14.33
C CYS A 265 14.53 14.73 -15.33
N LEU A 266 13.29 14.72 -14.86
CA LEU A 266 12.10 14.53 -15.69
C LEU A 266 11.86 15.72 -16.63
N LYS A 267 12.04 16.96 -16.14
CA LYS A 267 11.94 18.17 -16.97
C LYS A 267 12.93 18.14 -18.12
N GLU A 268 14.18 17.79 -17.84
CA GLU A 268 15.22 17.75 -18.84
C GLU A 268 14.96 16.66 -19.89
N VAL A 269 14.65 15.42 -19.47
CA VAL A 269 14.38 14.31 -20.41
C VAL A 269 13.11 14.58 -21.24
N ALA A 270 12.08 15.18 -20.65
CA ALA A 270 10.87 15.57 -21.38
C ALA A 270 11.15 16.70 -22.38
N SER A 271 11.89 17.74 -21.97
CA SER A 271 12.31 18.84 -22.84
C SER A 271 13.13 18.34 -24.03
N ASP A 272 14.06 17.41 -23.78
CA ASP A 272 14.86 16.77 -24.82
C ASP A 272 14.03 15.94 -25.81
N ALA A 273 12.86 15.47 -25.38
CA ALA A 273 11.88 14.76 -26.20
C ALA A 273 10.84 15.70 -26.84
N GLY A 274 10.93 17.02 -26.60
CA GLY A 274 9.99 18.02 -27.12
C GLY A 274 8.59 17.93 -26.52
N VAL A 275 8.45 17.37 -25.31
CA VAL A 275 7.16 17.22 -24.61
C VAL A 275 7.20 17.85 -23.23
N ALA A 276 6.01 18.07 -22.64
CA ALA A 276 5.90 18.56 -21.27
C ALA A 276 6.37 17.51 -20.26
N LYS A 277 6.82 17.97 -19.08
CA LYS A 277 7.15 17.08 -17.95
C LYS A 277 5.95 16.15 -17.66
N PRO A 278 6.18 14.83 -17.47
CA PRO A 278 5.11 13.94 -17.07
C PRO A 278 4.49 14.36 -15.73
N ALA A 279 3.19 14.15 -15.58
CA ALA A 279 2.51 14.29 -14.30
C ALA A 279 3.01 13.22 -13.32
N VAL A 280 3.20 13.61 -12.05
CA VAL A 280 3.63 12.69 -10.99
C VAL A 280 2.46 12.53 -10.02
N PHE A 281 2.04 11.30 -9.81
CA PHE A 281 1.06 10.92 -8.80
C PHE A 281 1.71 10.13 -7.70
N ALA A 282 1.07 10.03 -6.54
CA ALA A 282 1.52 9.15 -5.48
C ALA A 282 0.36 8.38 -4.86
N ALA A 283 0.65 7.14 -4.45
CA ALA A 283 -0.24 6.30 -3.69
C ALA A 283 0.55 5.65 -2.54
N GLY A 284 -0.05 5.58 -1.36
CA GLY A 284 0.59 5.00 -0.18
C GLY A 284 -0.23 3.88 0.42
N TYR A 285 0.47 2.87 0.95
CA TYR A 285 -0.15 1.74 1.65
C TYR A 285 0.30 1.71 3.10
N SER A 286 -0.65 1.58 4.05
CA SER A 286 -0.35 1.56 5.49
C SER A 286 0.51 2.77 5.91
N MET A 287 1.73 2.55 6.42
CA MET A 287 2.69 3.61 6.73
C MET A 287 2.93 4.57 5.55
N GLY A 288 2.99 4.08 4.32
CA GLY A 288 3.14 4.92 3.13
C GLY A 288 1.96 5.87 2.92
N ALA A 289 0.74 5.47 3.31
CA ALA A 289 -0.43 6.35 3.27
C ALA A 289 -0.33 7.47 4.31
N ILE A 290 0.22 7.17 5.49
CA ILE A 290 0.49 8.16 6.55
C ILE A 290 1.53 9.18 6.06
N ILE A 291 2.62 8.71 5.45
CA ILE A 291 3.64 9.59 4.85
C ILE A 291 3.02 10.49 3.79
N LEU A 292 2.20 9.94 2.89
CA LEU A 292 1.52 10.73 1.86
C LEU A 292 0.58 11.78 2.43
N ALA A 293 -0.26 11.39 3.40
CA ALA A 293 -1.20 12.29 4.04
C ALA A 293 -0.47 13.45 4.76
N ASN A 294 0.60 13.14 5.49
CA ASN A 294 1.43 14.14 6.14
C ASN A 294 2.14 15.04 5.11
N TYR A 295 2.68 14.46 4.02
CA TYR A 295 3.28 15.24 2.94
C TYR A 295 2.28 16.23 2.35
N CYS A 296 1.05 15.81 2.05
CA CYS A 296 0.00 16.70 1.58
C CYS A 296 -0.36 17.80 2.60
N GLY A 297 -0.32 17.49 3.90
CA GLY A 297 -0.53 18.47 4.96
C GLY A 297 0.57 19.53 5.04
N HIS A 298 1.83 19.11 4.97
CA HIS A 298 3.00 20.00 5.08
C HIS A 298 3.30 20.76 3.78
N TYR A 299 3.11 20.09 2.64
CA TYR A 299 3.57 20.50 1.32
C TYR A 299 2.46 20.54 0.27
N GLY A 300 1.18 20.60 0.65
CA GLY A 300 0.06 20.59 -0.31
C GLY A 300 -0.02 21.78 -1.28
N LYS A 301 0.89 22.75 -1.17
CA LYS A 301 1.09 23.85 -2.14
C LYS A 301 2.27 23.62 -3.09
N ASP A 302 3.04 22.56 -2.88
CA ASP A 302 4.21 22.24 -3.69
C ASP A 302 3.77 21.83 -5.11
N ALA A 303 4.55 22.21 -6.12
CA ALA A 303 4.25 21.92 -7.52
C ALA A 303 4.88 20.61 -8.00
N LEU A 304 5.57 19.91 -7.10
CA LEU A 304 6.24 18.63 -7.34
C LEU A 304 5.25 17.46 -7.52
N LEU A 305 4.07 17.54 -6.90
CA LEU A 305 2.92 16.63 -6.99
C LEU A 305 1.72 17.38 -7.57
#